data_AF-A0A7C6TQ19-F1
#
_entry.id   AF-A0A7C6TQ19-F1
#
_cell.length_a   1.000
_cell.length_b   1.000
_cell.length_c   1.000
_cell.angle_alpha   90.00
_cell.angle_beta   90.00
_cell.angle_gamma   90.00
#
_symmetry.space_group_name_H-M   'P 1'
#
loop_
_entity.id
_entity.type
_entity.pdbx_description
1 polymer ?
#
loop_
_entity_poly.entity_id
_entity_poly.type
_entity_poly.pdbx_seq_one_letter_code
_entity_poly.pdbx_strand_id
1 'polypeptide(L)'
;MNEVGYRVWSAQNGKNKKVVSDNVSRLKRLERELGQINIDDEYKKDQCHQLLSLFDNTGKNPEMKKYNSSLPIGKYYLSTYKHALRTYIEYLKSI
;
A
#
# COMPACT_ATOMS: atom_id res chain seq x y z
N MET A 1 -7.26 -4.70 4.86
CA MET A 1 -6.55 -3.75 5.75
C MET A 1 -7.49 -3.18 6.82
N ASN A 2 -7.01 -2.96 8.05
CA ASN A 2 -7.68 -2.22 9.11
C ASN A 2 -7.70 -0.71 8.82
N GLU A 3 -8.71 -0.27 8.06
CA GLU A 3 -8.89 1.14 7.70
C GLU A 3 -9.15 2.03 8.92
N VAL A 4 -10.02 1.58 9.83
CA VAL A 4 -10.46 2.40 10.98
C VAL A 4 -9.27 2.70 11.89
N GLY A 5 -8.50 1.67 12.25
CA GLY A 5 -7.30 1.83 13.08
C GLY A 5 -6.28 2.77 12.44
N TYR A 6 -6.03 2.60 11.14
CA TYR A 6 -5.09 3.46 10.42
C TYR A 6 -5.53 4.93 10.36
N ARG A 7 -6.84 5.20 10.20
CA ARG A 7 -7.36 6.57 10.22
C ARG A 7 -7.20 7.22 11.59
N VAL A 8 -7.50 6.49 12.66
CA VAL A 8 -7.34 6.97 14.04
C VAL A 8 -5.88 7.25 14.33
N TRP A 9 -4.99 6.29 14.07
CA TRP A 9 -3.55 6.45 14.24
C TRP A 9 -3.00 7.63 13.44
N SER A 10 -3.42 7.78 12.18
CA SER A 10 -2.94 8.88 11.33
C SER A 10 -3.38 10.24 11.87
N ALA A 11 -4.60 10.35 12.41
CA ALA A 11 -5.10 11.58 13.02
C ALA A 11 -4.33 11.92 14.31
N GLN A 12 -4.03 10.92 15.15
CA GLN A 12 -3.20 11.09 16.35
C GLN A 12 -1.77 11.55 16.01
N ASN A 13 -1.24 11.14 14.86
CA ASN A 13 0.06 11.56 14.34
C ASN A 13 0.00 12.87 13.53
N GLY A 14 -1.09 13.64 13.62
CA GLY A 14 -1.21 14.96 12.99
C GLY A 14 -1.30 14.95 11.45
N LYS A 15 -1.56 13.80 10.82
CA LYS A 15 -1.63 13.71 9.35
C LYS A 15 -2.92 14.35 8.82
N ASN A 16 -2.81 15.09 7.72
CA ASN A 16 -3.94 15.77 7.08
C ASN A 16 -5.01 14.76 6.62
N LYS A 17 -6.28 15.01 6.97
CA LYS A 17 -7.43 14.15 6.63
C LYS A 17 -7.52 13.80 5.14
N LYS A 18 -7.22 14.76 4.25
CA LYS A 18 -7.22 14.54 2.79
C LYS A 18 -6.13 13.54 2.39
N VAL A 19 -4.91 13.71 2.91
CA VAL A 19 -3.79 12.79 2.66
C VAL A 19 -4.09 11.38 3.18
N VAL A 20 -4.70 11.26 4.35
CA VAL A 20 -5.10 9.96 4.91
C VAL A 20 -6.14 9.29 4.01
N SER A 21 -7.14 10.02 3.56
CA SER A 21 -8.16 9.50 2.63
C SER A 21 -7.56 9.05 1.31
N ASP A 22 -6.63 9.83 0.76
CA ASP A 22 -5.88 9.53 -0.45
C ASP A 22 -5.02 8.28 -0.32
N ASN A 23 -4.39 8.07 0.83
CA ASN A 23 -3.63 6.86 1.13
C ASN A 23 -4.58 5.65 1.24
N VAL A 24 -5.70 5.78 1.96
CA VAL A 24 -6.70 4.71 2.09
C VAL A 24 -7.21 4.25 0.73
N SER A 25 -7.57 5.19 -0.16
CA SER A 25 -8.02 4.87 -1.52
C SER A 25 -6.97 4.11 -2.33
N ARG A 26 -5.70 4.50 -2.21
CA ARG A 26 -4.59 3.79 -2.88
C ARG A 26 -4.39 2.39 -2.32
N LEU A 27 -4.45 2.21 -1.01
CA LEU A 27 -4.29 0.91 -0.34
C LEU A 27 -5.42 -0.05 -0.74
N LYS A 28 -6.68 0.40 -0.72
CA LYS A 28 -7.82 -0.41 -1.19
C LYS A 28 -7.67 -0.82 -2.65
N ARG A 29 -7.17 0.09 -3.49
CA ARG A 29 -6.86 -0.23 -4.88
C ARG A 29 -5.76 -1.27 -4.97
N LEU A 30 -4.70 -1.19 -4.18
CA LEU A 30 -3.66 -2.25 -4.15
C LEU A 30 -4.24 -3.61 -3.81
N GLU A 31 -5.06 -3.70 -2.76
CA GLU A 31 -5.72 -4.95 -2.36
C GLU A 31 -6.48 -5.56 -3.54
N ARG A 32 -7.28 -4.75 -4.25
CA ARG A 32 -8.05 -5.21 -5.41
C ARG A 32 -7.18 -5.61 -6.60
N GLU A 33 -6.22 -4.77 -6.98
CA GLU A 33 -5.47 -4.92 -8.23
C GLU A 33 -4.38 -6.00 -8.15
N LEU A 34 -4.00 -6.44 -6.95
CA LEU A 34 -3.00 -7.48 -6.72
C LEU A 34 -3.62 -8.84 -6.37
N GLY A 35 -4.86 -9.09 -6.81
CA GLY A 35 -5.53 -10.38 -6.62
C GLY A 35 -6.36 -10.47 -5.33
N GLN A 36 -6.99 -9.37 -4.92
CA GLN A 36 -7.84 -9.32 -3.71
C GLN A 36 -7.10 -9.73 -2.42
N ILE A 37 -5.84 -9.31 -2.30
CA ILE A 37 -5.03 -9.56 -1.11
C ILE A 37 -5.52 -8.73 0.08
N ASN A 38 -5.14 -9.15 1.29
CA ASN A 38 -5.29 -8.35 2.51
C ASN A 38 -3.91 -7.89 3.01
N ILE A 39 -3.69 -6.58 3.08
CA ILE A 39 -2.39 -6.02 3.50
C ILE A 39 -2.02 -6.41 4.94
N ASP A 40 -3.02 -6.58 5.83
CA ASP A 40 -2.75 -7.01 7.21
C ASP A 40 -2.18 -8.43 7.27
N ASP A 41 -2.63 -9.29 6.35
CA ASP A 41 -2.16 -10.68 6.27
C ASP A 41 -0.80 -10.76 5.56
N GLU A 42 -0.58 -9.95 4.52
CA GLU A 42 0.75 -9.81 3.90
C GLU A 42 1.80 -9.31 4.92
N TYR A 43 1.42 -8.37 5.79
CA TYR A 43 2.33 -7.89 6.83
C TYR A 43 2.73 -8.98 7.82
N LYS A 44 1.82 -9.90 8.18
CA LYS A 44 2.14 -11.04 9.07
C LYS A 44 3.06 -12.06 8.42
N LYS A 45 3.01 -12.20 7.09
CA LYS A 45 3.86 -13.15 6.35
C LYS A 45 5.31 -12.70 6.32
N ASP A 46 5.54 -11.45 5.94
CA ASP A 46 6.89 -10.96 5.66
C ASP A 46 7.06 -9.45 5.87
N GLN A 47 6.21 -8.82 6.68
CA GLN A 47 6.19 -7.35 6.86
C GLN A 47 6.03 -6.58 5.54
N CYS A 48 5.36 -7.18 4.55
CA CYS A 48 5.13 -6.64 3.22
C CYS A 48 6.41 -6.45 2.39
N HIS A 49 7.50 -7.17 2.65
CA HIS A 49 8.74 -7.04 1.85
C HIS A 49 8.51 -7.45 0.39
N GLN A 50 7.85 -8.58 0.13
CA GLN A 50 7.46 -9.02 -1.20
C GLN A 50 6.47 -8.05 -1.85
N LEU A 51 5.52 -7.54 -1.08
CA LEU A 51 4.57 -6.56 -1.60
C LEU A 51 5.27 -5.24 -2.00
N LEU A 52 6.28 -4.81 -1.24
CA LEU A 52 7.09 -3.63 -1.54
C LEU A 52 7.99 -3.84 -2.76
N SER A 53 8.51 -5.05 -2.98
CA SER A 53 9.37 -5.35 -4.13
C SER A 53 8.62 -5.29 -5.46
N LEU A 54 7.28 -5.47 -5.46
CA LEU A 54 6.45 -5.23 -6.64
C LEU A 54 6.61 -3.82 -7.21
N PHE A 55 6.95 -2.83 -6.37
CA PHE A 55 7.14 -1.45 -6.80
C PHE A 55 8.55 -1.14 -7.29
N ASP A 56 9.47 -2.09 -7.25
CA ASP A 56 10.85 -1.88 -7.70
C ASP A 56 10.91 -1.68 -9.21
N ASN A 57 11.87 -0.87 -9.64
CA ASN A 57 11.96 -0.38 -11.01
C ASN A 57 10.63 0.23 -11.52
N THR A 58 9.91 0.94 -10.66
CA THR A 58 8.58 1.51 -10.95
C THR A 58 7.58 0.44 -11.40
N GLY A 59 7.64 -0.75 -10.80
CA GLY A 59 6.78 -1.89 -11.14
C GLY A 59 7.11 -2.57 -12.47
N LYS A 60 8.20 -2.17 -13.15
CA LYS A 60 8.68 -2.85 -14.36
C LYS A 60 9.53 -4.06 -13.97
N ASN A 61 8.89 -5.07 -13.37
CA ASN A 61 9.53 -6.31 -12.94
C ASN A 61 8.64 -7.53 -13.25
N PRO A 62 9.19 -8.76 -13.29
CA PRO A 62 8.44 -9.96 -13.62
C PRO A 62 7.29 -10.27 -12.65
N GLU A 63 7.47 -9.96 -11.36
CA GLU A 63 6.45 -10.21 -10.33
C GLU A 63 5.19 -9.38 -10.56
N MET A 64 5.34 -8.09 -10.85
CA MET A 64 4.22 -7.20 -11.15
C MET A 64 3.46 -7.63 -12.42
N LYS A 65 4.14 -8.27 -13.39
CA LYS A 65 3.50 -8.79 -14.62
C LYS A 65 2.58 -9.99 -14.37
N LYS A 66 2.69 -10.67 -13.22
CA LYS A 66 1.80 -11.78 -12.86
C LYS A 66 0.37 -11.29 -12.58
N TYR A 67 0.21 -10.00 -12.26
CA TYR A 67 -1.08 -9.41 -11.96
C TYR A 67 -1.65 -8.71 -13.19
N ASN A 68 -2.90 -9.00 -13.52
CA ASN A 68 -3.66 -8.21 -14.48
C ASN A 68 -4.12 -6.91 -13.82
N SER A 69 -3.19 -5.97 -13.68
CA SER A 69 -3.36 -4.77 -12.88
C SER A 69 -3.52 -3.51 -13.75
N SER A 70 -4.47 -2.66 -13.39
CA SER A 70 -4.60 -1.29 -13.93
C SER A 70 -3.71 -0.28 -13.19
N LEU A 71 -2.83 -0.75 -12.30
CA LEU A 71 -1.85 0.10 -11.64
C LEU A 71 -0.96 0.79 -12.68
N PRO A 72 -0.49 2.01 -12.39
CA PRO A 72 0.25 2.81 -13.35
C PRO A 72 1.72 2.39 -13.47
N ILE A 73 1.93 1.16 -13.91
CA ILE A 73 3.26 0.55 -14.06
C ILE A 73 4.13 1.41 -14.97
N GLY A 74 5.36 1.69 -14.52
CA GLY A 74 6.31 2.51 -15.23
C GLY A 74 6.04 4.02 -15.21
N LYS A 75 5.02 4.50 -14.47
CA LYS A 75 4.72 5.93 -14.32
C LYS A 75 5.18 6.44 -12.96
N TYR A 76 5.59 7.71 -12.90
CA TYR A 76 6.11 8.33 -11.67
C TYR A 76 5.13 8.22 -10.49
N TYR A 77 3.82 8.36 -10.75
CA TYR A 77 2.80 8.35 -9.71
C TYR A 77 2.54 6.97 -9.09
N LEU A 78 3.14 5.89 -9.61
CA LEU A 78 3.17 4.59 -8.92
C LEU A 78 3.88 4.68 -7.56
N SER A 79 4.87 5.57 -7.44
CA SER A 79 5.56 5.84 -6.16
C SER A 79 4.59 6.25 -5.05
N THR A 80 3.47 6.90 -5.37
CA THR A 80 2.45 7.29 -4.39
C THR A 80 1.74 6.11 -3.75
N TYR A 81 1.61 4.99 -4.48
CA TYR A 81 1.09 3.72 -3.93
C TYR A 81 2.11 3.08 -3.00
N LYS A 82 3.39 3.04 -3.39
CA LYS A 82 4.49 2.59 -2.52
C LYS A 82 4.55 3.42 -1.23
N HIS A 83 4.37 4.73 -1.33
CA HIS A 83 4.32 5.63 -0.18
C HIS A 83 3.11 5.35 0.74
N ALA A 84 1.92 5.16 0.18
CA ALA A 84 0.74 4.79 0.95
C ALA A 84 0.96 3.46 1.69
N LEU A 85 1.52 2.45 1.01
CA LEU A 85 1.86 1.16 1.62
C LEU A 85 2.88 1.30 2.75
N ARG A 86 3.97 2.04 2.55
CA ARG A 86 4.97 2.31 3.61
C ARG A 86 4.34 2.98 4.82
N THR A 87 3.45 3.94 4.60
CA THR A 87 2.76 4.62 5.69
C THR A 87 1.84 3.68 6.47
N TYR A 88 1.21 2.73 5.78
CA TYR A 88 0.41 1.71 6.43
C TYR A 88 1.26 0.73 7.24
N ILE A 89 2.43 0.35 6.71
CA ILE A 89 3.42 -0.47 7.42
C ILE A 89 3.91 0.24 8.70
N GLU A 90 4.14 1.56 8.66
CA GLU A 90 4.48 2.33 9.88
C GLU A 90 3.39 2.22 10.94
N TYR A 91 2.12 2.30 10.53
CA TYR A 91 0.99 2.07 11.44
C TYR A 91 1.04 0.66 12.04
N LEU A 92 1.21 -0.38 11.22
CA LEU A 92 1.27 -1.77 11.70
C LEU A 92 2.49 -2.05 12.59
N LYS A 93 3.56 -1.26 12.48
CA LYS A 93 4.75 -1.33 13.37
C LYS A 93 4.54 -0.65 14.72
N SER A 94 3.59 0.28 14.79
CA SER A 94 3.32 1.08 15.99
C SER A 94 2.30 0.46 16.95
N ILE A 95 1.70 -0.66 16.54
CA ILE A 95 0.75 -1.47 17.31
C ILE A 95 1.41 -2.79 17.72
#